data_AF-A0A2M7N939-F1
#
_entry.id   AF-A0A2M7N939-F1
#
_cell.length_a   1.000
_cell.length_b   1.000
_cell.length_c   1.000
_cell.angle_alpha   90.00
_cell.angle_beta   90.00
_cell.angle_gamma   90.00
#
_symmetry.space_group_name_H-M   'P 1'
#
loop_
_entity.id
_entity.type
_entity.pdbx_description
1 polymer ?
#
loop_
_entity_poly.entity_id
_entity_poly.type
_entity_poly.pdbx_seq_one_letter_code
_entity_poly.pdbx_strand_id
1 'polypeptide(L)'
;AKNSNNNNFGINNQYYTNYVHGRKGKVEPVNVCFNQELEDFKMLLKLLKKKRANVRFVISPLNPLYCKNLNELSPTINIIENEIKSNGFNYLNMFETDTLKYDKAVLFDIMHMSKFGWNKINKFIVETYKLTK
;
A
#
# COMPACT_ATOMS: atom_id res chain seq x y z
N ALA A 1 -4.49 18.26 10.44
CA ALA A 1 -5.21 17.20 11.19
C ALA A 1 -4.85 17.32 12.68
N LYS A 2 -5.84 17.28 13.59
CA LYS A 2 -5.62 17.49 15.03
C LYS A 2 -4.67 16.45 15.67
N ASN A 3 -4.57 15.25 15.08
CA ASN A 3 -3.86 14.12 15.67
C ASN A 3 -2.51 13.80 14.99
N SER A 4 -2.00 14.68 14.12
CA SER A 4 -0.73 14.51 13.38
C SER A 4 -0.07 15.86 13.15
N ASN A 5 0.07 16.64 14.23
CA ASN A 5 0.58 18.01 14.22
C ASN A 5 1.91 18.17 14.97
N ASN A 6 2.45 17.11 15.58
CA ASN A 6 3.76 17.14 16.22
C ASN A 6 4.92 16.70 15.30
N ASN A 7 4.64 16.47 14.01
CA ASN A 7 5.63 16.03 13.02
C ASN A 7 5.24 16.43 11.59
N ASN A 8 6.24 16.46 10.71
CA ASN A 8 6.07 16.83 9.30
C ASN A 8 5.82 15.63 8.37
N PHE A 9 5.73 14.41 8.91
CA PHE A 9 5.52 13.18 8.13
C PHE A 9 4.04 12.82 7.94
N GLY A 10 3.14 13.53 8.63
CA GLY A 10 1.71 13.20 8.64
C GLY A 10 1.37 11.98 9.51
N ILE A 11 2.29 11.55 10.36
CA ILE A 11 2.12 10.38 11.24
C ILE A 11 1.32 10.80 12.48
N ASN A 12 0.51 9.89 13.01
CA ASN A 12 -0.19 10.11 14.27
C ASN A 12 0.78 10.54 15.40
N ASN A 13 0.39 11.52 16.20
CA ASN A 13 1.23 12.11 17.25
C ASN A 13 1.79 11.07 18.23
N GLN A 14 0.94 10.16 18.72
CA GLN A 14 1.35 9.13 19.70
C GLN A 14 2.27 8.11 19.05
N TYR A 15 1.96 7.65 17.84
CA TYR A 15 2.83 6.73 17.11
C TYR A 15 4.20 7.36 16.84
N TYR A 16 4.21 8.64 16.43
CA TYR A 16 5.44 9.38 16.18
C TYR A 16 6.30 9.49 17.43
N THR A 17 5.69 9.88 18.56
CA THR A 17 6.35 10.00 19.87
C THR A 17 6.79 8.67 20.46
N ASN A 18 6.17 7.54 20.11
CA ASN A 18 6.57 6.25 20.68
C ASN A 18 7.63 5.56 19.83
N TYR A 19 7.53 5.65 18.50
CA TYR A 19 8.29 4.78 17.59
C TYR A 19 9.21 5.55 16.63
N VAL A 20 8.78 6.70 16.12
CA VAL A 20 9.49 7.39 15.02
C VAL A 20 10.58 8.32 15.56
N HIS A 21 10.26 9.23 16.48
CA HIS A 21 11.23 10.18 17.07
C HIS A 21 12.06 10.94 16.02
N GLY A 22 11.45 11.36 14.91
CA GLY A 22 12.13 12.04 13.80
C GLY A 22 13.06 11.15 12.96
N ARG A 23 13.21 9.87 13.32
CA ARG A 23 13.98 8.90 12.54
C ARG A 23 13.26 8.58 11.25
N LYS A 24 14.05 8.21 10.25
CA LYS A 24 13.58 7.74 8.95
C LYS A 24 13.98 6.28 8.78
N GLY A 25 13.08 5.51 8.17
CA GLY A 25 13.28 4.08 7.92
C GLY A 25 13.74 3.80 6.50
N LYS A 26 14.05 2.52 6.29
CA LYS A 26 14.20 1.89 4.98
C LYS A 26 13.41 0.59 4.98
N VAL A 27 13.00 0.15 3.80
CA VAL A 27 12.46 -1.18 3.57
C VAL A 27 13.38 -1.86 2.59
N GLU A 28 14.10 -2.88 3.06
CA GLU A 28 15.04 -3.61 2.21
C GLU A 28 14.26 -4.49 1.23
N PRO A 29 14.44 -4.31 -0.09
CA PRO A 29 13.80 -5.17 -1.07
C PRO A 29 14.31 -6.60 -0.92
N VAL A 30 13.40 -7.56 -0.91
CA VAL A 30 13.75 -8.98 -0.95
C VAL A 30 14.00 -9.37 -2.40
N ASN A 31 15.15 -9.99 -2.69
CA ASN A 31 15.44 -10.50 -4.02
C ASN A 31 14.33 -11.49 -4.44
N VAL A 32 13.83 -11.30 -5.66
CA VAL A 32 12.70 -12.07 -6.22
C VAL A 32 12.94 -13.58 -6.14
N CYS A 33 14.17 -14.06 -6.36
CA CYS A 33 14.50 -15.48 -6.29
C CYS A 33 14.37 -16.09 -4.88
N PHE A 34 14.31 -15.25 -3.84
CA PHE A 34 14.23 -15.66 -2.43
C PHE A 34 12.98 -15.14 -1.73
N ASN A 35 12.03 -14.57 -2.46
CA ASN A 35 10.84 -13.96 -1.88
C ASN A 35 9.70 -14.98 -1.79
N GLN A 36 9.61 -15.69 -0.66
CA GLN A 36 8.56 -16.68 -0.40
C GLN A 36 7.15 -16.07 -0.47
N GLU A 37 6.95 -14.87 0.09
CA GLU A 37 5.64 -14.19 0.09
C GLU A 37 5.17 -13.89 -1.33
N LEU A 38 6.09 -13.56 -2.24
CA LEU A 38 5.76 -13.35 -3.64
C LEU A 38 5.32 -14.65 -4.34
N GLU A 39 5.95 -15.78 -4.01
CA GLU A 39 5.52 -17.09 -4.53
C GLU A 39 4.16 -17.51 -3.96
N ASP A 40 3.94 -17.29 -2.67
CA ASP A 40 2.65 -17.54 -2.01
C ASP A 40 1.53 -16.66 -2.60
N PHE A 41 1.85 -15.39 -2.90
CA PHE A 41 0.94 -14.49 -3.59
C PHE A 41 0.56 -15.01 -4.99
N LYS A 42 1.53 -15.49 -5.78
CA LYS A 42 1.25 -16.12 -7.08
C LYS A 42 0.37 -17.36 -6.95
N MET A 43 0.57 -18.17 -5.89
CA MET A 43 -0.28 -19.33 -5.60
C MET A 43 -1.72 -18.91 -5.27
N LEU A 44 -1.89 -17.84 -4.47
CA LEU A 44 -3.20 -17.26 -4.17
C LEU A 44 -3.92 -16.81 -5.45
N LEU A 45 -3.23 -16.09 -6.36
CA LEU A 45 -3.81 -15.64 -7.63
C LEU A 45 -4.31 -16.82 -8.48
N LYS A 46 -3.50 -17.88 -8.59
CA LYS A 46 -3.88 -19.11 -9.31
C LYS A 46 -5.12 -19.76 -8.69
N LEU A 47 -5.17 -19.83 -7.36
CA LEU A 47 -6.32 -20.38 -6.63
C LEU A 47 -7.59 -19.55 -6.89
N LEU A 48 -7.52 -18.24 -6.74
CA LEU A 48 -8.66 -17.33 -6.96
C LEU A 48 -9.17 -17.41 -8.40
N LYS A 49 -8.25 -17.49 -9.37
CA LYS A 49 -8.60 -17.65 -10.80
C LYS A 49 -9.28 -18.98 -11.05
N LYS A 50 -8.74 -20.08 -10.51
CA LYS A 50 -9.35 -21.43 -10.60
C LYS A 50 -10.75 -21.46 -9.99
N LYS A 51 -10.96 -20.74 -8.88
CA LYS A 51 -12.26 -20.62 -8.21
C LYS A 51 -13.20 -19.61 -8.85
N ARG A 52 -12.78 -18.92 -9.93
CA ARG A 52 -13.53 -17.83 -10.59
C ARG A 52 -14.00 -16.78 -9.58
N ALA A 53 -13.16 -16.49 -8.57
CA ALA A 53 -13.50 -15.56 -7.51
C ALA A 53 -13.52 -14.12 -8.06
N ASN A 54 -14.53 -13.34 -7.67
CA ASN A 54 -14.63 -11.93 -8.03
C ASN A 54 -13.81 -11.07 -7.05
N VAL A 55 -12.49 -11.01 -7.25
CA VAL A 55 -11.55 -10.34 -6.34
C VAL A 55 -10.93 -9.10 -6.98
N ARG A 56 -10.57 -8.15 -6.11
CA ARG A 56 -9.80 -6.95 -6.41
C ARG A 56 -8.71 -6.78 -5.37
N PHE A 57 -7.58 -6.24 -5.78
CA PHE A 57 -6.42 -6.04 -4.92
C PHE A 57 -6.21 -4.56 -4.59
N VAL A 58 -5.63 -4.29 -3.42
CA VAL A 58 -5.15 -2.97 -3.03
C VAL A 58 -3.67 -3.08 -2.74
N ILE A 59 -2.85 -2.34 -3.50
CA ILE A 59 -1.41 -2.21 -3.21
C ILE A 59 -1.27 -1.03 -2.25
N SER A 60 -1.02 -1.34 -0.99
CA SER A 60 -0.96 -0.34 0.09
C SER A 60 0.25 0.58 -0.06
N PRO A 61 0.15 1.88 0.29
CA PRO A 61 1.30 2.77 0.34
C PRO A 61 2.19 2.45 1.53
N LEU A 62 3.42 2.92 1.43
CA LEU A 62 4.28 3.23 2.57
C LEU A 62 4.48 4.73 2.62
N ASN A 63 4.74 5.30 3.80
CA ASN A 63 4.90 6.75 3.94
C ASN A 63 6.26 7.20 3.36
N PRO A 64 6.33 7.91 2.20
CA PRO A 64 7.58 8.31 1.56
C PRO A 64 8.32 9.42 2.34
N LEU A 65 7.65 10.11 3.25
CA LEU A 65 8.31 11.09 4.12
C LEU A 65 9.11 10.41 5.23
N TYR A 66 8.74 9.18 5.59
CA TYR A 66 9.44 8.33 6.54
C TYR A 66 10.43 7.36 5.85
N CYS A 67 9.99 6.61 4.83
CA CYS A 67 10.79 5.61 4.13
C CYS A 67 11.66 6.25 3.04
N LYS A 68 12.99 6.14 3.16
CA LYS A 68 13.93 6.82 2.25
C LYS A 68 14.10 6.16 0.88
N ASN A 69 13.78 4.88 0.77
CA ASN A 69 14.20 4.04 -0.36
C ASN A 69 13.03 3.40 -1.12
N LEU A 70 11.84 4.01 -1.09
CA LEU A 70 10.66 3.39 -1.72
C LEU A 70 10.82 3.15 -3.24
N ASN A 71 11.65 3.94 -3.93
CA ASN A 71 11.98 3.69 -5.34
C ASN A 71 12.67 2.34 -5.58
N GLU A 72 13.38 1.80 -4.58
CA GLU A 72 14.03 0.48 -4.66
C GLU A 72 12.99 -0.65 -4.62
N LEU A 73 11.76 -0.38 -4.18
CA LEU A 73 10.66 -1.35 -4.18
C LEU A 73 9.91 -1.39 -5.51
N SER A 74 10.09 -0.41 -6.41
CA SER A 74 9.39 -0.33 -7.69
C SER A 74 9.46 -1.62 -8.53
N PRO A 75 10.60 -2.35 -8.60
CA PRO A 75 10.64 -3.65 -9.26
C PRO A 75 9.65 -4.67 -8.66
N THR A 76 9.53 -4.70 -7.33
CA THR A 76 8.59 -5.60 -6.63
C THR A 76 7.15 -5.19 -6.91
N ILE A 77 6.84 -3.89 -6.85
CA ILE A 77 5.50 -3.37 -7.18
C ILE A 77 5.12 -3.71 -8.63
N ASN A 78 6.03 -3.52 -9.58
CA ASN A 78 5.80 -3.87 -10.98
C ASN A 78 5.51 -5.36 -11.18
N ILE A 79 6.23 -6.24 -10.47
CA ILE A 79 5.97 -7.69 -10.50
C ILE A 79 4.56 -7.98 -9.96
N ILE A 80 4.20 -7.41 -8.80
CA ILE A 80 2.87 -7.59 -8.20
C ILE A 80 1.76 -7.15 -9.16
N GLU A 81 1.88 -5.96 -9.76
CA GLU A 81 0.91 -5.46 -10.74
C GLU A 81 0.77 -6.39 -11.96
N ASN A 82 1.90 -6.86 -12.48
CA ASN A 82 1.92 -7.76 -13.65
C ASN A 82 1.32 -9.13 -13.34
N GLU A 83 1.58 -9.69 -12.15
CA GLU A 83 0.99 -10.95 -11.72
C GLU A 83 -0.53 -10.83 -11.54
N ILE A 84 -1.01 -9.74 -10.92
CA ILE A 84 -2.45 -9.46 -10.78
C ILE A 84 -3.11 -9.38 -12.16
N LYS A 85 -2.56 -8.55 -13.07
CA LYS A 85 -3.09 -8.36 -14.44
C LYS A 85 -3.07 -9.65 -15.26
N SER A 86 -1.97 -10.39 -15.26
CA SER A 86 -1.81 -11.64 -16.01
C SER A 86 -2.80 -12.72 -15.55
N ASN A 87 -3.26 -12.65 -14.30
CA ASN A 87 -4.29 -13.54 -13.77
C ASN A 87 -5.73 -13.04 -14.01
N GLY A 88 -5.92 -11.89 -14.67
CA GLY A 88 -7.23 -11.34 -15.03
C GLY A 88 -7.91 -10.57 -13.89
N PHE A 89 -7.15 -10.14 -12.89
CA PHE A 89 -7.66 -9.33 -11.78
C PHE A 89 -7.32 -7.85 -11.97
N ASN A 90 -8.11 -6.99 -11.32
CA ASN A 90 -7.84 -5.55 -11.24
C ASN A 90 -7.36 -5.16 -9.83
N TYR A 91 -6.70 -4.00 -9.74
CA TYR A 91 -6.17 -3.49 -8.48
C TYR A 91 -6.31 -1.97 -8.38
N LEU A 92 -6.28 -1.47 -7.14
CA LEU A 92 -6.00 -0.09 -6.80
C LEU A 92 -4.55 0.01 -6.33
N ASN A 93 -3.69 0.69 -7.08
CA ASN A 93 -2.33 0.99 -6.62
C ASN A 93 -2.30 2.34 -5.91
N MET A 94 -1.94 2.33 -4.63
CA MET A 94 -1.77 3.53 -3.81
C MET A 94 -0.31 3.79 -3.45
N PHE A 95 0.63 3.00 -3.97
CA PHE A 95 2.07 3.15 -3.75
C PHE A 95 2.59 4.38 -4.49
N GLU A 96 2.99 5.40 -3.74
CA GLU A 96 3.54 6.66 -4.24
C GLU A 96 4.90 6.90 -3.60
N THR A 97 5.93 7.10 -4.43
CA THR A 97 7.31 7.34 -3.97
C THR A 97 7.66 8.82 -4.00
N ASP A 98 6.95 9.63 -4.78
CA ASP A 98 7.15 11.06 -4.88
C ASP A 98 6.49 11.77 -3.69
N THR A 99 7.35 12.30 -2.81
CA THR A 99 6.91 13.05 -1.62
C THR A 99 6.07 14.29 -1.94
N LEU A 100 6.16 14.84 -3.15
CA LEU A 100 5.37 16.00 -3.58
C LEU A 100 3.96 15.61 -4.02
N LYS A 101 3.77 14.37 -4.50
CA LYS A 101 2.46 13.81 -4.88
C LYS A 101 1.79 13.08 -3.71
N TYR A 102 2.57 12.69 -2.71
CA TYR A 102 2.07 11.97 -1.55
C TYR A 102 1.13 12.81 -0.69
N ASP A 103 -0.08 12.27 -0.50
CA ASP A 103 -1.08 12.86 0.37
C ASP A 103 -0.91 12.34 1.81
N LYS A 104 -0.44 13.23 2.71
CA LYS A 104 -0.19 12.94 4.12
C LYS A 104 -1.42 12.46 4.88
N ALA A 105 -2.63 12.65 4.35
CA ALA A 105 -3.85 12.16 4.97
C ALA A 105 -4.09 10.67 4.70
N VAL A 106 -3.37 10.00 3.80
CA VAL A 106 -3.67 8.61 3.39
C VAL A 106 -3.35 7.58 4.49
N LEU A 107 -2.22 7.73 5.19
CA LEU A 107 -1.78 6.80 6.23
C LEU A 107 -2.00 7.37 7.63
N PHE A 108 -2.28 6.50 8.59
CA PHE A 108 -2.33 6.81 10.02
C PHE A 108 -0.92 6.85 10.62
N ASP A 109 -0.07 5.91 10.20
CA ASP A 109 1.32 5.79 10.61
C ASP A 109 2.25 5.64 9.38
N ILE A 110 3.28 4.81 9.47
CA ILE A 110 4.23 4.58 8.37
C ILE A 110 3.68 3.68 7.26
N MET A 111 2.63 2.90 7.53
CA MET A 111 2.12 1.88 6.59
C MET A 111 0.62 1.55 6.70
N HIS A 112 -0.04 1.83 7.83
CA HIS A 112 -1.45 1.53 8.01
C HIS A 112 -2.36 2.67 7.56
N MET A 113 -3.47 2.33 6.91
CA MET A 113 -4.43 3.29 6.37
C MET A 113 -5.04 4.19 7.46
N SER A 114 -5.18 5.48 7.15
CA SER A 114 -6.01 6.39 7.93
C SER A 114 -7.49 6.21 7.61
N LYS A 115 -8.37 6.95 8.30
CA LYS A 115 -9.79 7.07 7.92
C LYS A 115 -9.97 7.53 6.47
N PHE A 116 -9.13 8.46 6.00
CA PHE A 116 -9.18 8.96 4.63
C PHE A 116 -8.61 7.96 3.62
N GLY A 117 -7.55 7.22 3.98
CA GLY A 117 -7.05 6.08 3.18
C GLY A 117 -8.14 5.01 2.99
N TRP A 118 -8.81 4.62 4.08
CA TRP A 118 -9.95 3.72 4.02
C TRP A 118 -11.11 4.26 3.18
N ASN A 119 -11.37 5.57 3.22
CA ASN A 119 -12.38 6.16 2.34
C ASN A 119 -12.05 6.01 0.85
N LYS A 120 -10.77 6.15 0.45
CA LYS A 120 -10.33 5.90 -0.93
C LYS A 120 -10.55 4.43 -1.34
N ILE A 121 -10.21 3.49 -0.44
CA ILE A 121 -10.45 2.06 -0.67
C ILE A 121 -11.95 1.75 -0.75
N ASN A 122 -12.76 2.31 0.14
CA ASN A 122 -14.21 2.12 0.12
C ASN A 122 -14.81 2.62 -1.19
N LYS A 123 -14.38 3.80 -1.66
CA LYS A 123 -14.81 4.32 -2.97
C LYS A 123 -14.47 3.33 -4.09
N PHE A 124 -13.23 2.83 -4.13
CA PHE A 124 -12.82 1.83 -5.10
C PHE A 124 -13.67 0.55 -5.04
N ILE A 125 -13.97 0.04 -3.83
CA ILE A 125 -14.83 -1.14 -3.65
C ILE A 125 -16.24 -0.87 -4.16
N VAL A 126 -16.86 0.24 -3.73
CA VAL A 126 -18.23 0.61 -4.10
C VAL A 126 -18.38 0.75 -5.61
N GLU A 127 -17.47 1.47 -6.26
CA GLU A 127 -17.47 1.67 -7.72
C GLU A 127 -17.24 0.35 -8.46
N THR A 128 -16.31 -0.47 -7.97
CA THR A 128 -15.94 -1.71 -8.64
C THR A 128 -17.03 -2.78 -8.58
N TYR A 129 -17.70 -2.89 -7.44
CA TYR A 129 -18.77 -3.87 -7.23
C TYR A 129 -20.16 -3.30 -7.45
N LYS A 130 -20.28 -2.02 -7.85
CA LYS A 130 -21.54 -1.31 -8.08
C LYS A 130 -22.51 -1.46 -6.90
N LEU A 131 -22.00 -1.22 -5.69
CA LEU A 131 -22.75 -1.44 -4.45
C LEU A 131 -23.79 -0.36 -4.17
N THR A 132 -23.79 0.72 -4.96
CA THR A 132 -24.80 1.79 -4.90
C THR A 132 -25.66 1.75 -6.16
N LYS A 133 -26.97 1.92 -5.98
CA LYS A 133 -27.96 2.07 -7.07
C LYS A 133 -27.87 3.45 -7.69
#